data_AF-A0A7V9ERW4-F1
#
_entry.id   AF-A0A7V9ERW4-F1
#
_cell.length_a   1.000
_cell.length_b   1.000
_cell.length_c   1.000
_cell.angle_alpha   90.00
_cell.angle_beta   90.00
_cell.angle_gamma   90.00
#
_symmetry.space_group_name_H-M   'P 1'
#
loop_
_entity.id
_entity.type
_entity.pdbx_description
1 polymer ?
#
loop_
_entity_poly.entity_id
_entity_poly.type
_entity_poly.pdbx_seq_one_letter_code
_entity_poly.pdbx_strand_id
1 'polypeptide(L)'
;RVFSNKEDFALARYNTDGSLDTTFGTGGKVTTTFNLGGFDAAYAVALQLDGKIVAAGTVQIGTTFTDFGLARYNTNGSLDTTFGTGGKVTTAFGTTDDEAFALAVQPNDKIVAAGSALIGSAFQFALARYNTDGSLDATFDTDGKVTTAFGSNEDRALAVALQPDGKIVAAGFADIAGTFDFALARYGTCPPAALQLTAAVSRKTHGGAGTFDISLPLSGESGVEDRSTRGNYTLVFSFSADVISGTASVTSGTGSVSGSPVFAGDTMTVALTGVTDVQKITVTLTDVTSSDSQVLPDTSVSMNVLIGDATADKTVTDSDVRLTKGQVGMAVTAANFREDVNANGSISTTDVRLVRGALGHSLP
;
A
#
# COMPACT_ATOMS: atom_id res chain seq x y z
N ARG A 1 3.95 40.78 -31.69
CA ARG A 1 4.34 39.95 -30.52
C ARG A 1 5.57 40.63 -29.92
N VAL A 2 5.46 41.14 -28.70
CA VAL A 2 6.63 41.64 -27.97
C VAL A 2 7.28 40.39 -27.40
N PHE A 3 8.43 39.99 -27.95
CA PHE A 3 9.25 38.98 -27.28
C PHE A 3 9.83 39.68 -26.05
N SER A 4 9.49 39.16 -24.87
CA SER A 4 10.21 39.55 -23.66
C SER A 4 11.65 39.08 -23.84
N ASN A 5 12.61 39.91 -23.46
CA ASN A 5 14.05 39.65 -23.53
C ASN A 5 14.53 38.67 -22.45
N LYS A 6 13.65 37.76 -21.99
CA LYS A 6 13.90 36.79 -20.93
C LYS A 6 13.32 35.42 -21.29
N GLU A 7 13.81 34.40 -20.60
CA GLU A 7 13.52 32.99 -20.86
C GLU A 7 12.06 32.64 -20.55
N ASP A 8 11.46 31.79 -21.39
CA ASP A 8 10.07 31.32 -21.28
C ASP A 8 10.06 29.78 -21.25
N PHE A 9 8.99 29.16 -20.72
CA PHE A 9 8.77 27.73 -20.92
C PHE A 9 8.73 27.42 -22.41
N ALA A 10 9.53 26.46 -22.87
CA ALA A 10 9.59 26.05 -24.27
C ALA A 10 9.35 24.54 -24.42
N LEU A 11 8.44 24.17 -25.33
CA LEU A 11 8.16 22.78 -25.68
C LEU A 11 8.34 22.59 -27.19
N ALA A 12 8.85 21.43 -27.58
CA ALA A 12 8.89 21.00 -28.97
C ALA A 12 8.39 19.56 -29.08
N ARG A 13 7.66 19.23 -30.15
CA ARG A 13 7.22 17.87 -30.46
C ARG A 13 7.87 17.38 -31.74
N TYR A 14 8.33 16.13 -31.72
CA TYR A 14 8.96 15.46 -32.85
C TYR A 14 8.16 14.23 -33.26
N ASN A 15 8.17 13.92 -34.55
CA ASN A 15 7.69 12.67 -35.11
C ASN A 15 8.68 11.53 -34.83
N THR A 16 8.29 10.29 -35.11
CA THR A 16 9.14 9.11 -34.95
C THR A 16 10.39 9.13 -35.82
N ASP A 17 10.39 9.90 -36.91
CA ASP A 17 11.55 10.12 -37.79
C ASP A 17 12.47 11.27 -37.33
N GLY A 18 12.17 11.90 -36.18
CA GLY A 18 12.93 13.01 -35.63
C GLY A 18 12.63 14.38 -36.24
N SER A 19 11.72 14.49 -37.22
CA SER A 19 11.25 15.77 -37.74
C SER A 19 10.32 16.48 -36.73
N LEU A 20 10.26 17.81 -36.76
CA LEU A 20 9.30 18.55 -35.93
C LEU A 20 7.86 18.24 -36.38
N ASP A 21 6.98 17.94 -35.43
CA ASP A 21 5.58 17.77 -35.70
C ASP A 21 4.90 19.14 -35.86
N THR A 22 4.75 19.56 -37.11
CA THR A 22 4.16 20.87 -37.45
C THR A 22 2.71 21.06 -36.99
N THR A 23 2.00 20.02 -36.56
CA THR A 23 0.65 20.12 -35.97
C THR A 23 0.65 20.53 -34.49
N PHE A 24 1.83 20.59 -33.85
CA PHE A 24 2.01 21.04 -32.47
C PHE A 24 2.36 22.53 -32.41
N GLY A 25 1.52 23.32 -31.73
CA GLY A 25 1.76 24.75 -31.55
C GLY A 25 1.99 25.49 -32.87
N THR A 26 3.10 26.21 -32.96
CA THR A 26 3.54 26.88 -34.19
C THR A 26 4.82 26.23 -34.70
N GLY A 27 4.72 25.46 -35.80
CA GLY A 27 5.89 24.82 -36.42
C GLY A 27 6.57 23.79 -35.53
N GLY A 28 5.78 23.06 -34.73
CA GLY A 28 6.25 22.03 -33.80
C GLY A 28 6.72 22.54 -32.45
N LYS A 29 6.47 23.82 -32.14
CA LYS A 29 6.98 24.49 -30.94
C LYS A 29 5.91 25.31 -30.23
N VAL A 30 6.04 25.40 -28.91
CA VAL A 30 5.23 26.25 -28.04
C VAL A 30 6.17 26.99 -27.10
N THR A 31 5.91 28.28 -26.89
CA THR A 31 6.53 29.08 -25.84
C THR A 31 5.45 29.67 -24.95
N THR A 32 5.64 29.58 -23.63
CA THR A 32 4.66 30.00 -22.64
C THR A 32 5.31 30.90 -21.60
N THR A 33 4.89 32.16 -21.62
CA THR A 33 5.26 33.14 -20.59
C THR A 33 4.30 33.02 -19.41
N PHE A 34 4.80 32.96 -18.17
CA PHE A 34 3.97 33.09 -16.98
C PHE A 34 3.74 34.56 -16.66
N ASN A 35 4.82 35.33 -16.57
CA ASN A 35 4.80 36.74 -16.20
C ASN A 35 5.57 37.58 -17.24
N LEU A 36 5.02 38.74 -17.62
CA LEU A 36 5.68 39.58 -18.63
C LEU A 36 7.04 40.09 -18.11
N GLY A 37 8.13 39.63 -18.74
CA GLY A 37 9.49 40.05 -18.40
C GLY A 37 10.07 39.35 -17.18
N GLY A 38 9.60 38.14 -16.82
CA GLY A 38 10.21 37.24 -15.85
C GLY A 38 11.14 36.20 -16.50
N PHE A 39 11.95 35.50 -15.70
CA PHE A 39 12.67 34.28 -16.10
C PHE A 39 11.79 33.06 -15.80
N ASP A 40 11.40 32.32 -16.84
CA ASP A 40 10.64 31.09 -16.72
C ASP A 40 11.36 29.97 -17.47
N ALA A 41 11.67 28.85 -16.80
CA ALA A 41 12.35 27.71 -17.42
C ALA A 41 11.64 26.39 -17.07
N ALA A 42 11.35 25.58 -18.08
CA ALA A 42 10.79 24.23 -17.91
C ALA A 42 11.92 23.21 -17.79
N TYR A 43 11.93 22.43 -16.72
CA TYR A 43 12.93 21.39 -16.46
C TYR A 43 12.38 19.97 -16.65
N ALA A 44 11.07 19.79 -16.52
CA ALA A 44 10.43 18.48 -16.62
C ALA A 44 9.18 18.52 -17.51
N VAL A 45 8.88 17.38 -18.14
CA VAL A 45 7.65 17.16 -18.93
C VAL A 45 7.11 15.77 -18.69
N ALA A 46 5.79 15.63 -18.60
CA ALA A 46 5.09 14.36 -18.45
C ALA A 46 3.80 14.33 -19.28
N LEU A 47 3.37 13.14 -19.67
CA LEU A 47 2.10 12.89 -20.34
C LEU A 47 1.06 12.38 -19.34
N GLN A 48 -0.17 12.88 -19.45
CA GLN A 48 -1.34 12.33 -18.77
C GLN A 48 -2.01 11.23 -19.61
N LEU A 49 -2.89 10.43 -18.99
CA LEU A 49 -3.57 9.31 -19.65
C LEU A 49 -4.44 9.74 -20.84
N ASP A 50 -4.98 10.95 -20.80
CA ASP A 50 -5.79 11.55 -21.86
C ASP A 50 -4.96 12.20 -22.98
N GLY A 51 -3.63 12.09 -22.92
CA GLY A 51 -2.69 12.66 -23.88
C GLY A 51 -2.36 14.13 -23.67
N LYS A 52 -2.90 14.80 -22.64
CA LYS A 52 -2.44 16.14 -22.25
C LYS A 52 -0.99 16.09 -21.75
N ILE A 53 -0.31 17.22 -21.89
CA ILE A 53 1.11 17.36 -21.57
C ILE A 53 1.23 18.33 -20.40
N VAL A 54 1.96 17.96 -19.35
CA VAL A 54 2.29 18.85 -18.23
C VAL A 54 3.77 19.13 -18.26
N ALA A 55 4.15 20.40 -18.18
CA ALA A 55 5.52 20.84 -17.99
C ALA A 55 5.67 21.51 -16.62
N ALA A 56 6.81 21.30 -15.96
CA ALA A 56 7.14 21.97 -14.70
C ALA A 56 8.56 22.53 -14.72
N GLY A 57 8.79 23.49 -13.84
CA GLY A 57 10.05 24.18 -13.74
C GLY A 57 9.99 25.31 -12.72
N THR A 58 10.70 26.38 -13.04
CA THR A 58 10.81 27.58 -12.22
C THR A 58 10.19 28.77 -12.93
N VAL A 59 9.48 29.61 -12.17
CA VAL A 59 8.83 30.83 -12.67
C VAL A 59 9.19 31.99 -11.77
N GLN A 60 9.72 33.07 -12.35
CA GLN A 60 10.09 34.26 -11.61
C GLN A 60 8.84 35.02 -11.11
N ILE A 61 8.78 35.26 -9.81
CA ILE A 61 7.76 36.07 -9.14
C ILE A 61 8.35 37.42 -8.71
N GLY A 62 7.69 38.50 -9.14
CA GLY A 62 8.21 39.84 -8.93
C GLY A 62 9.54 40.06 -9.66
N THR A 63 10.57 40.51 -8.95
CA THR A 63 11.88 40.85 -9.54
C THR A 63 13.04 39.99 -9.05
N THR A 64 12.84 39.15 -8.03
CA THR A 64 13.95 38.51 -7.30
C THR A 64 13.80 37.02 -7.08
N PHE A 65 12.59 36.53 -6.79
CA PHE A 65 12.40 35.14 -6.37
C PHE A 65 11.73 34.30 -7.44
N THR A 66 11.82 32.99 -7.26
CA THR A 66 11.18 32.00 -8.12
C THR A 66 10.27 31.08 -7.33
N ASP A 67 9.22 30.60 -7.98
CA ASP A 67 8.30 29.61 -7.44
C ASP A 67 8.24 28.38 -8.38
N PHE A 68 7.70 27.27 -7.89
CA PHE A 68 7.31 26.16 -8.76
C PHE A 68 6.32 26.66 -9.81
N GLY A 69 6.62 26.41 -11.09
CA GLY A 69 5.71 26.70 -12.20
C GLY A 69 5.27 25.43 -12.91
N LEU A 70 3.97 25.26 -13.12
CA LEU A 70 3.41 24.19 -13.94
C LEU A 70 2.54 24.78 -15.06
N ALA A 71 2.65 24.23 -16.27
CA ALA A 71 1.77 24.54 -17.38
C ALA A 71 1.23 23.25 -18.01
N ARG A 72 -0.07 23.23 -18.31
CA ARG A 72 -0.70 22.10 -19.00
C ARG A 72 -1.13 22.48 -20.42
N TYR A 73 -0.89 21.57 -21.35
CA TYR A 73 -1.17 21.71 -22.76
C TYR A 73 -2.07 20.58 -23.25
N ASN A 74 -2.97 20.91 -24.17
CA ASN A 74 -3.68 19.94 -24.99
C ASN A 74 -2.70 19.23 -25.93
N THR A 75 -3.15 18.12 -26.51
CA THR A 75 -2.35 17.33 -27.48
C THR A 75 -1.87 18.15 -28.68
N ASN A 76 -2.53 19.25 -29.04
CA ASN A 76 -2.09 20.14 -30.13
C ASN A 76 -1.10 21.25 -29.69
N GLY A 77 -0.70 21.28 -28.42
CA GLY A 77 0.20 22.30 -27.86
C GLY A 77 -0.45 23.61 -27.43
N SER A 78 -1.78 23.76 -27.59
CA SER A 78 -2.51 24.87 -26.96
C SER A 78 -2.57 24.68 -25.44
N LEU A 79 -2.53 25.78 -24.66
CA LEU A 79 -2.74 25.70 -23.21
C LEU A 79 -4.13 25.15 -22.90
N ASP A 80 -4.21 24.25 -21.92
CA ASP A 80 -5.46 23.75 -21.39
C ASP A 80 -6.01 24.72 -20.34
N THR A 81 -6.98 25.54 -20.72
CA THR A 81 -7.55 26.58 -19.84
C THR A 81 -8.33 26.02 -18.64
N THR A 82 -8.56 24.71 -18.56
CA THR A 82 -9.18 24.06 -17.40
C THR A 82 -8.19 23.72 -16.28
N PHE A 83 -6.89 23.94 -16.51
CA PHE A 83 -5.83 23.73 -15.52
C PHE A 83 -5.41 25.06 -14.88
N GLY A 84 -5.54 25.16 -13.56
CA GLY A 84 -5.19 26.36 -12.80
C GLY A 84 -5.81 27.62 -13.39
N THR A 85 -5.00 28.66 -13.54
CA THR A 85 -5.44 29.92 -14.18
C THR A 85 -4.86 30.00 -15.58
N GLY A 86 -5.71 29.83 -16.59
CA GLY A 86 -5.32 29.97 -18.00
C GLY A 86 -4.32 28.90 -18.46
N GLY A 87 -4.34 27.71 -17.86
CA GLY A 87 -3.43 26.60 -18.16
C GLY A 87 -2.16 26.58 -17.34
N LYS A 88 -2.08 27.38 -16.28
CA LYS A 88 -0.87 27.61 -15.48
C LYS A 88 -1.14 27.54 -13.99
N VAL A 89 -0.16 27.07 -13.25
CA VAL A 89 -0.12 27.04 -11.79
C VAL A 89 1.23 27.55 -11.33
N THR A 90 1.23 28.40 -10.31
CA THR A 90 2.42 28.82 -9.57
C THR A 90 2.25 28.38 -8.13
N THR A 91 3.28 27.82 -7.51
CA THR A 91 3.22 27.31 -6.15
C THR A 91 4.44 27.74 -5.36
N ALA A 92 4.21 28.56 -4.34
CA ALA A 92 5.19 28.91 -3.33
C ALA A 92 5.16 27.89 -2.18
N PHE A 93 6.34 27.44 -1.73
CA PHE A 93 6.54 26.72 -0.47
C PHE A 93 6.88 27.67 0.67
N GLY A 94 7.49 28.82 0.35
CA GLY A 94 7.84 29.86 1.31
C GLY A 94 7.66 31.26 0.73
N THR A 95 8.61 32.14 1.03
CA THR A 95 8.65 33.52 0.52
C THR A 95 9.88 33.78 -0.35
N THR A 96 10.55 32.70 -0.77
CA THR A 96 11.87 32.70 -1.41
C THR A 96 11.91 31.61 -2.48
N ASP A 97 13.09 31.35 -3.05
CA ASP A 97 13.24 30.51 -4.25
C ASP A 97 12.78 29.06 -4.08
N ASP A 98 11.90 28.65 -5.00
CA ASP A 98 11.42 27.29 -5.16
C ASP A 98 11.52 26.88 -6.64
N GLU A 99 12.05 25.69 -6.93
CA GLU A 99 12.23 25.19 -8.29
C GLU A 99 11.79 23.73 -8.43
N ALA A 100 10.95 23.42 -9.43
CA ALA A 100 10.55 22.04 -9.74
C ALA A 100 11.48 21.43 -10.81
N PHE A 101 12.23 20.38 -10.47
CA PHE A 101 13.14 19.70 -11.40
C PHE A 101 12.55 18.45 -12.05
N ALA A 102 11.52 17.85 -11.45
CA ALA A 102 10.95 16.59 -11.89
C ALA A 102 9.42 16.56 -11.79
N LEU A 103 8.80 15.72 -12.63
CA LEU A 103 7.36 15.49 -12.69
C LEU A 103 7.04 14.01 -12.82
N ALA A 104 5.96 13.57 -12.18
CA ALA A 104 5.30 12.30 -12.45
C ALA A 104 3.77 12.46 -12.42
N VAL A 105 3.07 11.67 -13.23
CA VAL A 105 1.61 11.60 -13.25
C VAL A 105 1.16 10.27 -12.65
N GLN A 106 0.33 10.34 -11.62
CA GLN A 106 -0.22 9.17 -10.94
C GLN A 106 -1.35 8.51 -11.76
N PRO A 107 -1.65 7.22 -11.52
CA PRO A 107 -2.72 6.51 -12.25
C PRO A 107 -4.13 7.12 -12.09
N ASN A 108 -4.34 7.96 -11.08
CA ASN A 108 -5.57 8.73 -10.86
C ASN A 108 -5.50 10.15 -11.46
N ASP A 109 -4.58 10.38 -12.39
CA ASP A 109 -4.27 11.66 -13.07
C ASP A 109 -3.82 12.82 -12.16
N LYS A 110 -3.59 12.58 -10.85
CA LYS A 110 -2.91 13.54 -9.99
C LYS A 110 -1.46 13.72 -10.44
N ILE A 111 -0.93 14.92 -10.26
CA ILE A 111 0.41 15.29 -10.70
C ILE A 111 1.29 15.50 -9.48
N VAL A 112 2.50 14.96 -9.50
CA VAL A 112 3.52 15.18 -8.47
C VAL A 112 4.67 15.94 -9.12
N ALA A 113 4.98 17.12 -8.60
CA ALA A 113 6.20 17.86 -8.92
C ALA A 113 7.20 17.70 -7.77
N ALA A 114 8.48 17.51 -8.09
CA ALA A 114 9.55 17.41 -7.11
C ALA A 114 10.71 18.34 -7.50
N GLY A 115 11.38 18.88 -6.49
CA GLY A 115 12.42 19.89 -6.67
C GLY A 115 13.05 20.32 -5.36
N SER A 116 13.30 21.62 -5.22
CA SER A 116 13.80 22.22 -3.98
C SER A 116 13.07 23.51 -3.62
N ALA A 117 12.92 23.76 -2.33
CA ALA A 117 12.38 25.00 -1.78
C ALA A 117 13.35 25.59 -0.76
N LEU A 118 13.58 26.91 -0.81
CA LEU A 118 14.40 27.61 0.18
C LEU A 118 13.55 27.88 1.42
N ILE A 119 13.78 27.11 2.49
CA ILE A 119 13.07 27.24 3.76
C ILE A 119 14.01 27.81 4.81
N GLY A 120 13.74 29.06 5.21
CA GLY A 120 14.65 29.82 6.07
C GLY A 120 15.94 30.19 5.32
N SER A 121 17.02 29.44 5.57
CA SER A 121 18.33 29.66 4.93
C SER A 121 18.87 28.42 4.22
N ALA A 122 18.06 27.38 4.04
CA ALA A 122 18.49 26.11 3.45
C ALA A 122 17.50 25.63 2.38
N PHE A 123 18.02 25.14 1.25
CA PHE A 123 17.21 24.44 0.27
C PHE A 123 16.90 23.05 0.81
N GLN A 124 15.62 22.69 0.79
CA GLN A 124 15.12 21.38 1.20
C GLN A 124 14.50 20.67 -0.01
N PHE A 125 14.48 19.33 -0.01
CA PHE A 125 13.64 18.59 -0.95
C PHE A 125 12.22 19.13 -0.83
N ALA A 126 11.59 19.42 -1.96
CA ALA A 126 10.23 19.96 -2.00
C ALA A 126 9.39 19.16 -2.99
N LEU A 127 8.23 18.68 -2.54
CA LEU A 127 7.26 18.00 -3.38
C LEU A 127 5.89 18.68 -3.24
N ALA A 128 5.22 18.89 -4.38
CA ALA A 128 3.84 19.34 -4.42
C ALA A 128 2.99 18.34 -5.20
N ARG A 129 1.79 18.03 -4.69
CA ARG A 129 0.82 17.18 -5.37
C ARG A 129 -0.40 18.00 -5.79
N TYR A 130 -0.80 17.84 -7.05
CA TYR A 130 -1.89 18.57 -7.66
C TYR A 130 -3.01 17.63 -8.10
N ASN A 131 -4.25 18.10 -7.97
CA ASN A 131 -5.41 17.49 -8.58
C ASN A 131 -5.40 17.69 -10.10
N THR A 132 -6.33 17.01 -10.78
CA THR A 132 -6.46 17.06 -12.24
C THR A 132 -6.85 18.43 -12.78
N ASP A 133 -7.32 19.35 -11.96
CA ASP A 133 -7.62 20.74 -12.32
C ASP A 133 -6.44 21.70 -12.00
N GLY A 134 -5.34 21.19 -11.47
CA GLY A 134 -4.16 21.99 -11.07
C GLY A 134 -4.26 22.63 -9.69
N SER A 135 -5.34 22.42 -8.95
CA SER A 135 -5.39 22.79 -7.52
C SER A 135 -4.47 21.88 -6.70
N LEU A 136 -3.93 22.38 -5.59
CA LEU A 136 -3.16 21.56 -4.65
C LEU A 136 -4.05 20.50 -4.00
N ASP A 137 -3.52 19.28 -3.87
CA ASP A 137 -4.20 18.16 -3.24
C ASP A 137 -3.99 18.17 -1.72
N ALA A 138 -4.93 18.74 -0.98
CA ALA A 138 -4.88 18.81 0.50
C ALA A 138 -4.81 17.43 1.21
N THR A 139 -4.98 16.31 0.51
CA THR A 139 -4.74 14.97 1.09
C THR A 139 -3.25 14.58 1.08
N PHE A 140 -2.38 15.43 0.55
CA PHE A 140 -0.92 15.32 0.61
C PHE A 140 -0.38 16.33 1.62
N ASP A 141 0.12 15.85 2.75
CA ASP A 141 0.66 16.68 3.84
C ASP A 141 -0.26 17.85 4.28
N THR A 142 -1.57 17.62 4.24
CA THR A 142 -2.65 18.55 4.64
C THR A 142 -2.85 19.80 3.77
N ASP A 143 -1.83 20.27 3.05
CA ASP A 143 -1.87 21.49 2.23
C ASP A 143 -1.45 21.28 0.76
N GLY A 144 -1.09 20.06 0.39
CA GLY A 144 -0.62 19.68 -0.93
C GLY A 144 0.88 19.75 -1.14
N LYS A 145 1.67 20.07 -0.10
CA LYS A 145 3.12 20.33 -0.20
C LYS A 145 3.86 19.69 0.96
N VAL A 146 5.04 19.14 0.70
CA VAL A 146 5.94 18.65 1.76
C VAL A 146 7.36 19.12 1.48
N THR A 147 8.07 19.51 2.53
CA THR A 147 9.52 19.70 2.49
C THR A 147 10.25 18.67 3.34
N THR A 148 11.46 18.31 2.95
CA THR A 148 12.27 17.32 3.67
C THR A 148 13.71 17.79 3.73
N ALA A 149 14.20 18.04 4.94
CA ALA A 149 15.59 18.34 5.20
C ALA A 149 16.35 17.05 5.52
N PHE A 150 17.45 16.82 4.80
CA PHE A 150 18.43 15.78 5.10
C PHE A 150 19.61 16.34 5.88
N GLY A 151 19.98 17.58 5.59
CA GLY A 151 21.05 18.31 6.24
C GLY A 151 20.66 19.75 6.57
N SER A 152 21.66 20.62 6.65
CA SER A 152 21.47 22.00 7.13
C SER A 152 21.60 23.07 6.05
N ASN A 153 21.84 22.69 4.78
CA ASN A 153 22.20 23.65 3.75
C ASN A 153 21.45 23.46 2.42
N GLU A 154 21.73 22.41 1.65
CA GLU A 154 21.17 22.28 0.31
C GLU A 154 20.81 20.84 -0.05
N ASP A 155 19.50 20.60 -0.15
CA ASP A 155 18.92 19.34 -0.58
C ASP A 155 18.04 19.59 -1.81
N ARG A 156 18.31 18.90 -2.92
CA ARG A 156 17.52 19.02 -4.16
C ARG A 156 17.03 17.68 -4.67
N ALA A 157 15.72 17.54 -4.84
CA ALA A 157 15.13 16.39 -5.53
C ALA A 157 15.21 16.63 -7.05
N LEU A 158 16.01 15.84 -7.75
CA LEU A 158 16.22 15.95 -9.20
C LEU A 158 15.37 14.97 -10.01
N ALA A 159 14.83 13.94 -9.36
CA ALA A 159 14.01 12.92 -9.99
C ALA A 159 12.88 12.49 -9.05
N VAL A 160 11.75 12.07 -9.65
CA VAL A 160 10.61 11.50 -8.93
C VAL A 160 10.09 10.27 -9.67
N ALA A 161 9.72 9.24 -8.93
CA ALA A 161 9.15 8.01 -9.45
C ALA A 161 7.96 7.55 -8.59
N LEU A 162 7.02 6.85 -9.21
CA LEU A 162 5.84 6.31 -8.55
C LEU A 162 6.00 4.79 -8.36
N GLN A 163 5.64 4.32 -7.18
CA GLN A 163 5.61 2.90 -6.86
C GLN A 163 4.20 2.31 -7.07
N PRO A 164 4.07 1.00 -7.38
CA PRO A 164 2.78 0.35 -7.60
C PRO A 164 1.81 0.44 -6.41
N ASP A 165 2.34 0.59 -5.19
CA ASP A 165 1.57 0.76 -3.95
C ASP A 165 1.12 2.20 -3.71
N GLY A 166 1.31 3.09 -4.70
CA GLY A 166 0.91 4.50 -4.64
C GLY A 166 1.91 5.42 -3.91
N LYS A 167 3.01 4.88 -3.39
CA LYS A 167 4.07 5.68 -2.76
C LYS A 167 4.87 6.45 -3.81
N ILE A 168 5.44 7.57 -3.40
CA ILE A 168 6.26 8.45 -4.23
C ILE A 168 7.71 8.33 -3.74
N VAL A 169 8.66 8.18 -4.67
CA VAL A 169 10.09 8.18 -4.36
C VAL A 169 10.74 9.38 -5.04
N ALA A 170 11.44 10.22 -4.28
CA ALA A 170 12.22 11.33 -4.80
C ALA A 170 13.71 11.08 -4.56
N ALA A 171 14.53 11.38 -5.56
CA ALA A 171 15.98 11.17 -5.53
C ALA A 171 16.73 12.43 -5.98
N GLY A 172 17.93 12.61 -5.44
CA GLY A 172 18.81 13.72 -5.79
C GLY A 172 20.04 13.75 -4.90
N PHE A 173 20.40 14.93 -4.41
CA PHE A 173 21.55 15.11 -3.52
C PHE A 173 21.18 15.94 -2.29
N ALA A 174 21.92 15.75 -1.20
CA ALA A 174 21.81 16.50 0.04
C ALA A 174 23.20 16.91 0.53
N ASP A 175 23.32 18.13 1.08
CA ASP A 175 24.50 18.58 1.81
C ASP A 175 24.45 18.05 3.25
N ILE A 176 25.21 16.99 3.51
CA ILE A 176 25.34 16.38 4.83
C ILE A 176 26.72 16.73 5.38
N ALA A 177 26.74 17.65 6.35
CA ALA A 177 27.94 18.12 7.02
C ALA A 177 29.03 18.68 6.07
N GLY A 178 28.63 19.41 5.02
CA GLY A 178 29.51 20.08 4.07
C GLY A 178 29.88 19.23 2.85
N THR A 179 29.24 18.09 2.65
CA THR A 179 29.49 17.17 1.54
C THR A 179 28.18 16.82 0.84
N PHE A 180 28.16 16.89 -0.50
CA PHE A 180 27.01 16.47 -1.28
C PHE A 180 26.98 14.95 -1.43
N ASP A 181 26.01 14.32 -0.79
CA ASP A 181 25.76 12.89 -0.86
C ASP A 181 24.47 12.58 -1.63
N PHE A 182 24.37 11.35 -2.13
CA PHE A 182 23.12 10.86 -2.73
C PHE A 182 22.00 10.82 -1.68
N ALA A 183 20.85 11.39 -2.02
CA ALA A 183 19.68 11.43 -1.15
C ALA A 183 18.48 10.76 -1.81
N LEU A 184 17.72 10.01 -1.00
CA LEU A 184 16.51 9.30 -1.41
C LEU A 184 15.45 9.43 -0.31
N ALA A 185 14.28 9.96 -0.67
CA ALA A 185 13.11 10.01 0.20
C ALA A 185 11.96 9.20 -0.41
N ARG A 186 11.17 8.53 0.45
CA ARG A 186 9.93 7.85 0.06
C ARG A 186 8.76 8.42 0.86
N TYR A 187 7.73 8.85 0.16
CA TYR A 187 6.54 9.52 0.71
C TYR A 187 5.31 8.61 0.58
N GLY A 188 4.58 8.45 1.69
CA GLY A 188 3.34 7.68 1.78
C GLY A 188 2.08 8.54 1.76
N THR A 189 0.96 7.99 2.20
CA THR A 189 -0.28 8.75 2.44
C THR A 189 -0.21 9.52 3.76
N CYS A 190 -0.92 10.65 3.86
CA CYS A 190 -1.08 11.39 5.10
C CYS A 190 -2.58 11.53 5.44
N PRO A 191 -3.06 10.97 6.56
CA PRO A 191 -2.34 10.04 7.43
C PRO A 191 -2.02 8.71 6.71
N PRO A 192 -1.07 7.91 7.21
CA PRO A 192 -0.85 6.54 6.72
C PRO A 192 -2.16 5.76 6.75
N ALA A 193 -2.36 4.83 5.81
CA ALA A 193 -3.52 3.96 5.83
C ALA A 193 -3.53 3.15 7.14
N ALA A 194 -4.65 3.16 7.86
CA ALA A 194 -4.75 2.44 9.13
C ALA A 194 -4.52 0.93 8.92
N LEU A 195 -3.68 0.33 9.75
CA LEU A 195 -3.43 -1.12 9.73
C LEU A 195 -4.75 -1.89 9.89
N GLN A 196 -5.02 -2.83 8.98
CA GLN A 196 -6.20 -3.68 9.02
C GLN A 196 -5.79 -5.15 9.13
N LEU A 197 -6.56 -5.93 9.89
CA LEU A 197 -6.59 -7.38 9.76
C LEU A 197 -7.42 -7.71 8.50
N THR A 198 -6.85 -8.46 7.56
CA THR A 198 -7.47 -8.74 6.25
C THR A 198 -7.97 -10.17 6.12
N ALA A 199 -7.32 -11.12 6.81
CA ALA A 199 -7.77 -12.50 6.86
C ALA A 199 -7.28 -13.20 8.14
N ALA A 200 -7.99 -14.27 8.52
CA ALA A 200 -7.54 -15.19 9.54
C ALA A 200 -7.92 -16.63 9.18
N VAL A 201 -7.05 -17.58 9.52
CA VAL A 201 -7.26 -19.01 9.29
C VAL A 201 -6.75 -19.83 10.47
N SER A 202 -7.35 -21.02 10.67
CA SER A 202 -6.72 -22.10 11.43
C SER A 202 -5.99 -23.04 10.49
N ARG A 203 -4.66 -23.02 10.56
CA ARG A 203 -3.74 -23.80 9.73
C ARG A 203 -3.32 -25.08 10.41
N LYS A 204 -3.23 -26.16 9.63
CA LYS A 204 -2.59 -27.40 10.08
C LYS A 204 -1.85 -28.11 8.96
N THR A 205 -0.77 -28.80 9.32
CA THR A 205 -0.03 -29.68 8.42
C THR A 205 -0.57 -31.10 8.52
N HIS A 206 -1.03 -31.64 7.39
CA HIS A 206 -1.55 -32.99 7.24
C HIS A 206 -0.42 -33.94 6.82
N GLY A 207 0.52 -34.17 7.73
CA GLY A 207 1.74 -34.97 7.45
C GLY A 207 2.43 -34.58 6.15
N GLY A 208 2.60 -35.56 5.24
CA GLY A 208 3.22 -35.36 3.93
C GLY A 208 2.35 -34.65 2.89
N ALA A 209 1.05 -34.47 3.14
CA ALA A 209 0.11 -33.83 2.21
C ALA A 209 0.20 -32.30 2.19
N GLY A 210 0.88 -31.69 3.17
CA GLY A 210 1.05 -30.24 3.27
C GLY A 210 0.06 -29.56 4.20
N THR A 211 -0.07 -28.24 4.09
CA THR A 211 -0.91 -27.43 4.97
C THR A 211 -2.28 -27.16 4.39
N PHE A 212 -3.33 -27.29 5.21
CA PHE A 212 -4.70 -26.93 4.86
C PHE A 212 -5.29 -26.00 5.92
N ASP A 213 -5.95 -24.96 5.43
CA ASP A 213 -6.45 -23.84 6.21
C ASP A 213 -7.98 -23.90 6.33
N ILE A 214 -8.48 -23.63 7.53
CA ILE A 214 -9.89 -23.43 7.83
C ILE A 214 -10.11 -21.93 7.97
N SER A 215 -10.97 -21.37 7.11
CA SER A 215 -11.26 -19.92 7.12
C SER A 215 -11.93 -19.47 8.40
N LEU A 216 -11.40 -18.40 8.99
CA LEU A 216 -11.96 -17.72 10.16
C LEU A 216 -12.36 -16.30 9.72
N PRO A 217 -13.53 -16.14 9.08
CA PRO A 217 -13.94 -14.84 8.55
C PRO A 217 -14.02 -13.78 9.66
N LEU A 218 -13.60 -12.55 9.32
CA LEU A 218 -13.57 -11.41 10.26
C LEU A 218 -14.97 -10.88 10.63
N SER A 219 -15.99 -11.31 9.88
CA SER A 219 -17.39 -11.10 10.20
C SER A 219 -18.20 -12.34 9.82
N GLY A 220 -19.31 -12.58 10.52
CA GLY A 220 -20.14 -13.76 10.33
C GLY A 220 -19.66 -14.97 11.13
N GLU A 221 -20.03 -16.16 10.66
CA GLU A 221 -19.79 -17.42 11.37
C GLU A 221 -18.40 -17.97 11.07
N SER A 222 -17.63 -18.24 12.13
CA SER A 222 -16.31 -18.88 12.03
C SER A 222 -16.42 -20.31 11.49
N GLY A 223 -15.45 -20.72 10.66
CA GLY A 223 -15.30 -22.12 10.28
C GLY A 223 -15.06 -23.03 11.49
N VAL A 224 -15.36 -24.31 11.32
CA VAL A 224 -15.18 -25.35 12.35
C VAL A 224 -13.84 -26.04 12.16
N GLU A 225 -13.01 -26.00 13.21
CA GLU A 225 -11.80 -26.78 13.39
C GLU A 225 -12.17 -28.17 13.93
N ASP A 226 -12.00 -29.17 13.07
CA ASP A 226 -12.53 -30.52 13.22
C ASP A 226 -11.46 -31.55 13.60
N ARG A 227 -10.21 -31.14 13.82
CA ARG A 227 -9.07 -32.07 13.89
C ARG A 227 -8.57 -32.28 15.32
N SER A 228 -8.46 -33.53 15.75
CA SER A 228 -8.00 -33.91 17.09
C SER A 228 -6.47 -33.96 17.20
N THR A 229 -5.82 -32.87 17.56
CA THR A 229 -4.43 -32.93 18.05
C THR A 229 -4.32 -32.19 19.35
N ARG A 230 -4.05 -32.95 20.42
CA ARG A 230 -3.85 -32.44 21.77
C ARG A 230 -2.76 -31.36 21.76
N GLY A 231 -3.15 -30.09 21.69
CA GLY A 231 -2.31 -28.96 22.08
C GLY A 231 -1.59 -28.14 21.00
N ASN A 232 -1.78 -28.37 19.70
CA ASN A 232 -1.19 -27.54 18.64
C ASN A 232 -2.25 -27.09 17.63
N TYR A 233 -2.76 -25.88 17.78
CA TYR A 233 -3.55 -25.18 16.76
C TYR A 233 -2.76 -23.98 16.29
N THR A 234 -2.67 -23.75 14.99
CA THR A 234 -1.89 -22.63 14.44
C THR A 234 -2.84 -21.66 13.78
N LEU A 235 -3.07 -20.52 14.43
CA LEU A 235 -3.78 -19.41 13.81
C LEU A 235 -2.80 -18.59 12.97
N VAL A 236 -3.20 -18.24 11.76
CA VAL A 236 -2.44 -17.33 10.89
C VAL A 236 -3.33 -16.14 10.58
N PHE A 237 -2.83 -14.95 10.90
CA PHE A 237 -3.47 -13.67 10.68
C PHE A 237 -2.72 -12.93 9.58
N SER A 238 -3.44 -12.37 8.61
CA SER A 238 -2.89 -11.56 7.52
C SER A 238 -3.33 -10.12 7.67
N PHE A 239 -2.46 -9.17 7.35
CA PHE A 239 -2.70 -7.74 7.53
C PHE A 239 -2.57 -6.97 6.22
N SER A 240 -2.97 -5.70 6.24
CA SER A 240 -2.84 -4.79 5.09
C SER A 240 -1.42 -4.26 4.87
N ALA A 241 -0.48 -4.57 5.77
CA ALA A 241 0.92 -4.16 5.73
C ALA A 241 1.79 -5.15 6.53
N ASP A 242 3.10 -5.08 6.33
CA ASP A 242 4.06 -5.87 7.12
C ASP A 242 3.93 -5.56 8.61
N VAL A 243 3.81 -6.60 9.42
CA VAL A 243 3.71 -6.52 10.88
C VAL A 243 5.01 -6.96 11.54
N ILE A 244 5.46 -6.18 12.52
CA ILE A 244 6.79 -6.38 13.16
C ILE A 244 6.68 -6.75 14.64
N SER A 245 5.54 -6.48 15.27
CA SER A 245 5.26 -6.84 16.65
C SER A 245 3.77 -7.04 16.89
N GLY A 246 3.43 -7.63 18.02
CA GLY A 246 2.07 -7.94 18.40
C GLY A 246 2.02 -9.01 19.47
N THR A 247 0.93 -9.03 20.22
CA THR A 247 0.63 -10.08 21.18
C THR A 247 -0.74 -10.67 20.88
N ALA A 248 -0.95 -11.89 21.37
CA ALA A 248 -2.23 -12.56 21.25
C ALA A 248 -2.56 -13.22 22.58
N SER A 249 -3.83 -13.26 22.92
CA SER A 249 -4.32 -13.96 24.11
C SER A 249 -5.67 -14.62 23.83
N VAL A 250 -5.93 -15.75 24.49
CA VAL A 250 -7.25 -16.38 24.48
C VAL A 250 -8.12 -15.61 25.49
N THR A 251 -9.14 -14.92 24.98
CA THR A 251 -10.03 -14.06 25.79
C THR A 251 -11.39 -14.69 26.05
N SER A 252 -11.74 -15.76 25.32
CA SER A 252 -12.92 -16.58 25.56
C SER A 252 -12.68 -18.01 25.12
N GLY A 253 -13.33 -18.97 25.77
CA GLY A 253 -13.08 -20.41 25.60
C GLY A 253 -11.89 -20.92 26.43
N THR A 254 -11.58 -22.19 26.28
CA THR A 254 -10.51 -22.91 26.98
C THR A 254 -9.34 -23.13 26.04
N GLY A 255 -8.18 -22.59 26.41
CA GLY A 255 -6.92 -22.70 25.69
C GLY A 255 -5.98 -21.57 26.10
N SER A 256 -4.75 -21.58 25.61
CA SER A 256 -3.79 -20.51 25.80
C SER A 256 -2.88 -20.35 24.59
N VAL A 257 -2.32 -19.16 24.41
CA VAL A 257 -1.25 -18.96 23.43
C VAL A 257 0.01 -19.68 23.93
N SER A 258 0.65 -20.42 23.03
CA SER A 258 1.89 -21.15 23.28
C SER A 258 3.06 -20.45 22.60
N GLY A 259 4.01 -19.99 23.40
CA GLY A 259 5.17 -19.23 22.90
C GLY A 259 4.80 -17.82 22.42
N SER A 260 5.77 -17.17 21.77
CA SER A 260 5.58 -15.85 21.18
C SER A 260 5.01 -15.95 19.76
N PRO A 261 4.14 -15.02 19.34
CA PRO A 261 3.75 -14.90 17.95
C PRO A 261 4.96 -14.78 17.02
N VAL A 262 4.88 -15.39 15.83
CA VAL A 262 5.91 -15.35 14.79
C VAL A 262 5.45 -14.42 13.67
N PHE A 263 6.30 -13.47 13.29
CA PHE A 263 6.00 -12.48 12.25
C PHE A 263 6.77 -12.79 10.96
N ALA A 264 6.10 -12.73 9.82
CA ALA A 264 6.71 -12.90 8.51
C ALA A 264 5.95 -12.08 7.47
N GLY A 265 6.53 -10.96 7.02
CA GLY A 265 5.87 -10.01 6.12
C GLY A 265 4.58 -9.49 6.75
N ASP A 266 3.48 -9.64 6.03
CA ASP A 266 2.13 -9.25 6.41
C ASP A 266 1.41 -10.31 7.27
N THR A 267 2.12 -11.29 7.81
CA THR A 267 1.52 -12.36 8.62
C THR A 267 2.02 -12.42 10.05
N MET A 268 1.09 -12.72 10.96
CA MET A 268 1.34 -13.09 12.36
C MET A 268 0.82 -14.51 12.58
N THR A 269 1.69 -15.41 13.02
CA THR A 269 1.35 -16.80 13.33
C THR A 269 1.32 -17.00 14.84
N VAL A 270 0.21 -17.52 15.36
CA VAL A 270 -0.03 -17.75 16.78
C VAL A 270 -0.33 -19.22 17.01
N ALA A 271 0.50 -19.88 17.82
CA ALA A 271 0.23 -21.24 18.27
C ALA A 271 -0.66 -21.22 19.52
N LEU A 272 -1.67 -22.08 19.56
CA LEU A 272 -2.50 -22.31 20.73
C LEU A 272 -2.24 -23.71 21.29
N THR A 273 -2.32 -23.82 22.61
CA THR A 273 -2.27 -25.07 23.36
C THR A 273 -3.41 -25.15 24.37
N GLY A 274 -3.65 -26.34 24.93
CA GLY A 274 -4.71 -26.56 25.91
C GLY A 274 -6.14 -26.37 25.38
N VAL A 275 -6.33 -26.28 24.06
CA VAL A 275 -7.65 -26.09 23.44
C VAL A 275 -8.48 -27.37 23.56
N THR A 276 -9.64 -27.28 24.20
CA THR A 276 -10.60 -28.37 24.38
C THR A 276 -11.55 -28.53 23.18
N ASP A 277 -12.21 -29.68 23.11
CA ASP A 277 -13.29 -29.93 22.14
C ASP A 277 -14.59 -29.23 22.55
N VAL A 278 -15.55 -29.15 21.63
CA VAL A 278 -16.92 -28.65 21.84
C VAL A 278 -16.94 -27.23 22.42
N GLN A 279 -16.33 -26.29 21.69
CA GLN A 279 -16.28 -24.91 22.13
C GLN A 279 -16.09 -23.91 21.00
N LYS A 280 -16.41 -22.65 21.30
CA LYS A 280 -15.92 -21.49 20.56
C LYS A 280 -14.79 -20.85 21.35
N ILE A 281 -13.62 -20.74 20.75
CA ILE A 281 -12.46 -20.05 21.32
C ILE A 281 -12.29 -18.70 20.63
N THR A 282 -12.01 -17.65 21.38
CA THR A 282 -11.73 -16.31 20.85
C THR A 282 -10.32 -15.90 21.21
N VAL A 283 -9.55 -15.52 20.20
CA VAL A 283 -8.20 -14.98 20.33
C VAL A 283 -8.26 -13.50 20.01
N THR A 284 -7.79 -12.67 20.95
CA THR A 284 -7.66 -11.23 20.77
C THR A 284 -6.21 -10.88 20.50
N LEU A 285 -6.01 -10.15 19.40
CA LEU A 285 -4.76 -9.55 19.01
C LEU A 285 -4.65 -8.17 19.66
N THR A 286 -3.52 -7.89 20.27
CA THR A 286 -3.23 -6.66 21.01
C THR A 286 -1.86 -6.14 20.61
N ASP A 287 -1.66 -4.83 20.61
CA ASP A 287 -0.39 -4.17 20.29
C ASP A 287 0.25 -4.62 18.96
N VAL A 288 -0.58 -5.00 17.97
CA VAL A 288 -0.07 -5.38 16.65
C VAL A 288 0.37 -4.13 15.92
N THR A 289 1.66 -4.04 15.63
CA THR A 289 2.29 -2.86 15.05
C THR A 289 2.90 -3.21 13.70
N SER A 290 2.62 -2.38 12.70
CA SER A 290 3.22 -2.49 11.37
C SER A 290 4.62 -1.89 11.30
N SER A 291 5.34 -2.21 10.22
CA SER A 291 6.67 -1.64 9.93
C SER A 291 6.68 -0.11 9.78
N ASP A 292 5.54 0.52 9.52
CA ASP A 292 5.35 1.98 9.47
C ASP A 292 4.67 2.55 10.74
N SER A 293 4.79 1.82 11.85
CA SER A 293 4.34 2.24 13.19
C SER A 293 2.82 2.47 13.33
N GLN A 294 2.01 1.91 12.44
CA GLN A 294 0.56 1.85 12.65
C GLN A 294 0.23 0.76 13.65
N VAL A 295 -0.69 1.04 14.57
CA VAL A 295 -1.14 0.07 15.58
C VAL A 295 -2.56 -0.38 15.23
N LEU A 296 -2.76 -1.68 15.11
CA LEU A 296 -4.08 -2.27 14.94
C LEU A 296 -4.86 -2.12 16.27
N PRO A 297 -6.09 -1.60 16.26
CA PRO A 297 -6.97 -1.68 17.41
C PRO A 297 -7.18 -3.12 17.85
N ASP A 298 -7.37 -3.37 19.15
CA ASP A 298 -7.62 -4.72 19.68
C ASP A 298 -8.67 -5.45 18.85
N THR A 299 -8.25 -6.53 18.19
CA THR A 299 -9.06 -7.23 17.20
C THR A 299 -9.20 -8.68 17.60
N SER A 300 -10.44 -9.16 17.67
CA SER A 300 -10.73 -10.54 18.09
C SER A 300 -11.16 -11.40 16.92
N VAL A 301 -10.64 -12.62 16.86
CA VAL A 301 -11.05 -13.65 15.90
C VAL A 301 -11.47 -14.89 16.67
N SER A 302 -12.61 -15.45 16.31
CA SER A 302 -13.10 -16.69 16.89
C SER A 302 -12.84 -17.89 15.98
N MET A 303 -12.63 -19.04 16.60
CA MET A 303 -12.56 -20.35 15.96
C MET A 303 -13.54 -21.28 16.68
N ASN A 304 -14.36 -21.98 15.90
CA ASN A 304 -15.19 -23.06 16.42
C ASN A 304 -14.35 -24.33 16.46
N VAL A 305 -14.40 -25.10 17.54
CA VAL A 305 -13.64 -26.35 17.71
C VAL A 305 -14.62 -27.48 18.00
N LEU A 306 -14.77 -28.38 17.03
CA LEU A 306 -15.64 -29.54 17.13
C LEU A 306 -15.02 -30.71 16.39
N ILE A 307 -14.31 -31.55 17.14
CA ILE A 307 -13.57 -32.68 16.59
C ILE A 307 -14.52 -33.62 15.86
N GLY A 308 -14.18 -33.93 14.60
CA GLY A 308 -14.90 -34.88 13.77
C GLY A 308 -16.09 -34.30 13.00
N ASP A 309 -16.37 -33.00 13.09
CA ASP A 309 -17.36 -32.31 12.23
C ASP A 309 -16.78 -32.07 10.82
N ALA A 310 -16.68 -33.15 10.05
CA ALA A 310 -16.14 -33.12 8.70
C ALA A 310 -17.05 -32.36 7.71
N THR A 311 -18.34 -32.23 8.03
CA THR A 311 -19.30 -31.43 7.25
C THR A 311 -19.20 -29.93 7.53
N ALA A 312 -18.57 -29.54 8.63
CA ALA A 312 -18.51 -28.18 9.15
C ALA A 312 -19.91 -27.58 9.41
N ASP A 313 -20.88 -28.42 9.79
CA ASP A 313 -22.27 -28.02 10.05
C ASP A 313 -22.56 -27.74 11.53
N LYS A 314 -21.53 -27.83 12.37
CA LYS A 314 -21.52 -27.62 13.83
C LYS A 314 -22.10 -28.78 14.63
N THR A 315 -22.33 -29.94 14.01
CA THR A 315 -22.80 -31.15 14.68
C THR A 315 -22.08 -32.39 14.15
N VAL A 316 -21.69 -33.30 15.04
CA VAL A 316 -21.07 -34.57 14.63
C VAL A 316 -22.15 -35.64 14.52
N THR A 317 -22.45 -36.04 13.29
CA THR A 317 -23.55 -36.97 12.97
C THR A 317 -23.04 -38.19 12.21
N ASP A 318 -23.96 -39.11 11.88
CA ASP A 318 -23.65 -40.23 10.99
C ASP A 318 -23.22 -39.76 9.59
N SER A 319 -23.54 -38.53 9.19
CA SER A 319 -23.08 -37.95 7.91
C SER A 319 -21.56 -37.79 7.90
N ASP A 320 -20.98 -37.24 8.97
CA ASP A 320 -19.53 -37.06 9.13
C ASP A 320 -18.80 -38.40 9.12
N VAL A 321 -19.36 -39.38 9.82
CA VAL A 321 -18.84 -40.76 9.84
C VAL A 321 -18.86 -41.37 8.44
N ARG A 322 -19.95 -41.18 7.68
CA ARG A 322 -20.06 -41.69 6.30
C ARG A 322 -19.09 -41.00 5.36
N LEU A 323 -18.92 -39.68 5.44
CA LEU A 323 -17.98 -38.92 4.62
C LEU A 323 -16.54 -39.38 4.88
N THR A 324 -16.13 -39.39 6.15
CA THR A 324 -14.79 -39.84 6.56
C THR A 324 -14.53 -41.28 6.12
N LYS A 325 -15.50 -42.17 6.31
CA LYS A 325 -15.40 -43.58 5.87
C LYS A 325 -15.28 -43.69 4.35
N GLY A 326 -15.97 -42.85 3.59
CA GLY A 326 -15.93 -42.82 2.13
C GLY A 326 -14.58 -42.39 1.56
N GLN A 327 -13.77 -41.69 2.34
CA GLN A 327 -12.44 -41.21 1.95
C GLN A 327 -11.29 -42.10 2.43
N VAL A 328 -11.56 -43.19 3.16
CA VAL A 328 -10.51 -44.09 3.67
C VAL A 328 -9.67 -44.67 2.53
N GLY A 329 -8.35 -44.51 2.65
CA GLY A 329 -7.37 -44.97 1.65
C GLY A 329 -7.15 -43.97 0.51
N MET A 330 -7.91 -42.87 0.44
CA MET A 330 -7.68 -41.79 -0.50
C MET A 330 -6.54 -40.88 -0.02
N ALA A 331 -5.83 -40.28 -0.98
CA ALA A 331 -4.87 -39.24 -0.67
C ALA A 331 -5.59 -37.99 -0.11
N VAL A 332 -4.95 -37.32 0.84
CA VAL A 332 -5.43 -36.04 1.38
C VAL A 332 -5.20 -34.93 0.37
N THR A 333 -6.22 -34.10 0.17
CA THR A 333 -6.29 -32.98 -0.77
C THR A 333 -7.11 -31.84 -0.15
N ALA A 334 -7.17 -30.69 -0.83
CA ALA A 334 -7.99 -29.56 -0.40
C ALA A 334 -9.50 -29.88 -0.32
N ALA A 335 -9.97 -30.93 -1.01
CA ALA A 335 -11.38 -31.31 -1.01
C ALA A 335 -11.77 -32.28 0.12
N ASN A 336 -10.80 -32.93 0.78
CA ASN A 336 -11.06 -33.97 1.77
C ASN A 336 -10.11 -33.92 2.99
N PHE A 337 -9.50 -32.76 3.27
CA PHE A 337 -8.58 -32.63 4.42
C PHE A 337 -9.30 -32.70 5.77
N ARG A 338 -10.61 -32.40 5.79
CA ARG A 338 -11.47 -32.47 6.97
C ARG A 338 -11.61 -33.90 7.49
N GLU A 339 -11.58 -34.87 6.58
CA GLU A 339 -11.66 -36.29 6.89
C GLU A 339 -10.35 -36.88 7.45
N ASP A 340 -9.22 -36.16 7.37
CA ASP A 340 -7.97 -36.51 8.05
C ASP A 340 -7.92 -35.85 9.45
N VAL A 341 -8.79 -36.34 10.33
CA VAL A 341 -9.03 -35.79 11.68
C VAL A 341 -7.77 -35.78 12.55
N ASN A 342 -6.89 -36.77 12.38
CA ASN A 342 -5.63 -36.82 13.14
C ASN A 342 -4.48 -36.04 12.44
N ALA A 343 -4.71 -35.54 11.23
CA ALA A 343 -3.80 -34.72 10.42
C ALA A 343 -2.44 -35.39 10.13
N ASN A 344 -2.42 -36.70 9.91
CA ASN A 344 -1.19 -37.43 9.57
C ASN A 344 -0.92 -37.50 8.06
N GLY A 345 -1.80 -36.95 7.22
CA GLY A 345 -1.70 -36.99 5.77
C GLY A 345 -2.31 -38.23 5.12
N SER A 346 -3.02 -39.07 5.88
CA SER A 346 -3.69 -40.27 5.38
C SER A 346 -5.04 -40.47 6.07
N ILE A 347 -6.09 -40.63 5.27
CA ILE A 347 -7.44 -40.89 5.79
C ILE A 347 -7.58 -42.38 6.02
N SER A 348 -7.79 -42.78 7.27
CA SER A 348 -7.73 -44.16 7.71
C SER A 348 -8.91 -44.55 8.60
N THR A 349 -8.97 -45.82 9.00
CA THR A 349 -9.94 -46.28 10.00
C THR A 349 -9.72 -45.64 11.38
N THR A 350 -8.55 -45.05 11.63
CA THR A 350 -8.31 -44.26 12.84
C THR A 350 -9.12 -42.97 12.83
N ASP A 351 -9.21 -42.28 11.69
CA ASP A 351 -10.00 -41.06 11.54
C ASP A 351 -11.49 -41.35 11.72
N VAL A 352 -11.99 -42.41 11.08
CA VAL A 352 -13.38 -42.87 11.26
C VAL A 352 -13.70 -43.16 12.73
N ARG A 353 -12.75 -43.74 13.47
CA ARG A 353 -12.92 -44.02 14.91
C ARG A 353 -12.91 -42.74 15.75
N LEU A 354 -12.13 -41.73 15.38
CA LEU A 354 -12.14 -40.43 16.04
C LEU A 354 -13.50 -39.73 15.83
N VAL A 355 -13.99 -39.67 14.59
CA VAL A 355 -15.31 -39.10 14.28
C VAL A 355 -16.42 -39.84 15.02
N ARG A 356 -16.40 -41.18 15.02
CA ARG A 356 -17.38 -41.98 15.78
C ARG A 356 -17.34 -41.73 17.28
N GLY A 357 -16.16 -41.43 17.83
CA GLY A 357 -16.00 -41.11 19.24
C GLY A 357 -16.63 -39.78 19.64
N ALA A 358 -16.83 -38.88 18.68
CA ALA A 358 -17.44 -37.56 18.86
C ALA A 358 -18.93 -37.52 18.43
N LEU A 359 -19.52 -38.64 18.01
CA LEU A 359 -20.93 -38.69 17.60
C LEU A 359 -21.86 -38.09 18.66
N GLY A 360 -22.71 -37.16 18.23
CA GLY A 360 -23.64 -36.45 19.10
C GLY A 360 -23.05 -35.21 19.77
N HIS A 361 -21.77 -34.90 19.59
CA HIS A 361 -21.22 -33.59 19.96
C HIS A 361 -21.79 -32.52 19.02
N SER A 362 -22.05 -31.33 19.57
CA SER A 362 -22.54 -30.18 18.84
C SER A 362 -22.01 -28.90 19.47
N LEU A 363 -21.66 -27.92 18.65
CA LEU A 363 -21.30 -26.59 19.18
C LEU A 363 -22.55 -25.90 19.78
N PRO A 364 -22.35 -25.09 20.84
CA PRO A 364 -23.42 -24.32 21.47
C PRO A 364 -24.01 -23.22 20.58
#